data_AF-A0A7W0P5R6-F1
#
_entry.id   AF-A0A7W0P5R6-F1
#
_cell.length_a   1.000
_cell.length_b   1.000
_cell.length_c   1.000
_cell.angle_alpha   90.00
_cell.angle_beta   90.00
_cell.angle_gamma   90.00
#
_symmetry.space_group_name_H-M   'P 1'
#
loop_
_entity.id
_entity.type
_entity.pdbx_description
1 polymer ?
#
loop_
_entity_poly.entity_id
_entity_poly.type
_entity_poly.pdbx_seq_one_letter_code
_entity_poly.pdbx_strand_id
1 'polypeptide(L)' 'MLKRTIKSSGLAVLPRTGHASNLEEPELFDRLVLDFLARVDAGRWELRDPRSISTSTTGMTD' A
#
# COMPACT_ATOMS: atom_id res chain seq x y z
N MET A 1 -5.38 -11.97 0.88
CA MET A 1 -5.89 -10.76 0.20
C MET A 1 -4.75 -10.05 -0.51
N LEU A 2 -5.03 -9.24 -1.55
CA LEU A 2 -4.10 -8.74 -2.61
C LEU A 2 -2.63 -8.62 -2.23
N LYS A 3 -2.30 -7.99 -1.09
CA LYS A 3 -0.93 -7.89 -0.57
C LYS A 3 -0.19 -9.23 -0.48
N ARG A 4 -0.86 -10.32 -0.09
CA ARG A 4 -0.28 -11.67 -0.03
C ARG A 4 0.01 -12.24 -1.42
N THR A 5 -0.84 -11.94 -2.41
CA THR A 5 -0.80 -12.54 -3.75
C THR A 5 0.09 -11.77 -4.71
N ILE A 6 0.14 -10.44 -4.61
CA ILE A 6 0.92 -9.56 -5.48
C ILE A 6 2.29 -9.29 -4.85
N LYS A 7 3.35 -9.85 -5.44
CA LYS A 7 4.72 -9.81 -4.87
C LYS A 7 5.29 -8.40 -4.69
N SER A 8 4.96 -7.48 -5.60
CA SER A 8 5.40 -6.08 -5.60
C SER A 8 4.39 -5.12 -4.95
N SER A 9 3.33 -5.60 -4.30
CA SER A 9 2.31 -4.71 -3.72
C SER A 9 2.82 -3.88 -2.54
N GLY A 10 2.41 -2.62 -2.46
CA GLY A 10 2.51 -1.78 -1.26
C GLY A 10 1.21 -1.79 -0.44
N LEU A 11 1.26 -1.27 0.78
CA LEU A 11 0.06 -0.99 1.59
C LEU A 11 0.28 0.29 2.39
N ALA A 12 -0.57 1.28 2.15
CA ALA A 12 -0.69 2.47 2.97
C ALA A 12 -1.96 2.37 3.83
N VAL A 13 -1.87 2.73 5.11
CA VAL A 13 -2.99 2.77 6.04
C VAL A 13 -3.14 4.21 6.51
N LEU A 14 -4.31 4.79 6.30
CA LEU A 14 -4.63 6.16 6.70
C LEU A 14 -5.43 6.10 8.02
N PRO A 15 -4.89 6.60 9.14
CA PRO A 15 -5.58 6.54 10.41
C PRO A 15 -6.86 7.39 10.41
N ARG A 16 -7.96 6.83 10.92
CA ARG A 16 -9.27 7.50 11.04
C ARG A 16 -9.92 7.90 9.70
N THR A 17 -9.52 7.26 8.60
CA THR A 17 -10.16 7.43 7.30
C THR A 17 -11.11 6.26 7.03
N GLY A 18 -12.30 6.57 6.52
CA GLY A 18 -13.28 5.59 6.10
C GLY A 18 -12.94 4.94 4.76
N HIS A 19 -13.95 4.35 4.13
CA HIS A 19 -13.78 3.61 2.88
C HIS A 19 -13.44 4.52 1.69
N ALA A 20 -13.95 5.75 1.68
CA ALA A 20 -13.83 6.67 0.56
C ALA A 20 -12.63 7.61 0.76
N SER A 21 -11.44 7.03 0.93
CA SER A 21 -10.22 7.76 1.28
C SER A 21 -9.87 8.88 0.29
N ASN A 22 -10.20 8.73 -0.99
CA ASN A 22 -10.01 9.76 -2.01
C ASN A 22 -10.90 11.00 -1.81
N LEU A 23 -12.03 10.88 -1.12
CA LEU A 23 -12.93 12.00 -0.78
C LEU A 23 -12.65 12.56 0.61
N GLU A 24 -12.31 11.68 1.56
CA GLU A 24 -12.05 12.04 2.95
C GLU A 24 -10.68 12.70 3.14
N GLU A 25 -9.66 12.21 2.43
CA GLU A 25 -8.26 12.67 2.53
C GLU A 25 -7.65 12.92 1.14
N PRO A 26 -8.22 13.83 0.32
CA PRO A 26 -7.87 13.95 -1.10
C PRO A 26 -6.38 14.26 -1.32
N GLU A 27 -5.80 15.17 -0.56
CA GLU A 27 -4.38 15.53 -0.70
C GLU A 27 -3.45 14.35 -0.38
N LEU A 28 -3.76 13.59 0.68
CA LEU A 28 -2.93 12.46 1.08
C LEU A 28 -3.08 11.29 0.11
N PHE A 29 -4.31 11.03 -0.35
CA PHE A 29 -4.58 10.04 -1.38
C PHE A 29 -3.80 10.36 -2.66
N ASP A 30 -3.92 11.58 -3.17
CA ASP A 30 -3.26 12.01 -4.41
C ASP A 30 -1.74 11.96 -4.29
N ARG A 31 -1.18 12.38 -3.15
CA ARG A 31 0.27 12.29 -2.89
C ARG A 31 0.75 10.84 -2.90
N LEU A 32 0.03 9.92 -2.26
CA LEU A 32 0.40 8.50 -2.23
C LEU A 32 0.34 7.87 -3.63
N VAL A 33 -0.66 8.21 -4.43
CA VAL A 33 -0.78 7.75 -5.83
C VAL A 33 0.36 8.31 -6.67
N LEU A 34 0.63 9.61 -6.58
CA LEU A 34 1.70 10.26 -7.33
C LEU A 34 3.07 9.68 -6.97
N ASP A 35 3.37 9.49 -5.69
CA ASP A 35 4.62 8.89 -5.23
C ASP A 35 4.80 7.46 -5.75
N PHE A 36 3.71 6.69 -5.79
CA PHE A 36 3.72 5.35 -6.37
C PHE A 36 4.04 5.40 -7.86
N LEU A 37 3.32 6.21 -8.64
CA LEU A 37 3.52 6.34 -10.09
C LEU A 37 4.94 6.82 -10.41
N ALA A 38 5.43 7.86 -9.72
CA ALA A 38 6.78 8.38 -9.93
C ALA A 38 7.87 7.34 -9.63
N ARG A 39 7.68 6.45 -8.64
CA ARG A 39 8.61 5.35 -8.38
C ARG A 39 8.57 4.28 -9.47
N VAL A 40 7.38 3.96 -9.99
CA VAL A 40 7.20 3.01 -11.09
C VAL A 40 7.86 3.55 -12.36
N ASP A 41 7.59 4.81 -12.72
CA ASP A 41 8.14 5.46 -13.91
C ASP A 41 9.68 5.55 -13.85
N ALA A 42 10.23 5.74 -12.65
CA ALA A 42 11.68 5.74 -12.44
C ALA A 42 12.31 4.33 -12.40
N GLY A 43 11.52 3.26 -12.56
CA GLY A 43 12.00 1.87 -12.46
C GLY A 43 12.43 1.45 -11.04
N ARG A 44 12.00 2.18 -10.00
CA ARG A 44 12.39 1.98 -8.59
C ARG A 44 11.33 1.29 -7.75
N TRP A 45 10.29 0.74 -8.37
CA TRP A 45 9.27 -0.05 -7.69
C TRP A 45 9.64 -1.54 -7.70
N GLU A 46 10.48 -1.93 -6.74
CA GLU A 46 11.04 -3.28 -6.64
C GLU A 46 10.10 -4.28 -5.95
N LEU A 47 10.51 -5.55 -5.93
CA LEU A 47 9.85 -6.56 -5.11
C LEU A 47 9.94 -6.17 -3.63
N ARG A 48 8.92 -6.55 -2.87
CA ARG A 48 8.95 -6.36 -1.41
C ARG A 48 10.12 -7.10 -0.79
N ASP A 49 10.64 -6.53 0.29
CA ASP A 49 11.55 -7.22 1.20
C ASP A 49 10.90 -8.55 1.66
N PRO A 50 11.56 -9.71 1.46
CA PRO A 50 11.05 -11.00 1.90
C PRO A 50 10.66 -11.05 3.39
N ARG A 51 11.31 -10.25 4.24
CA ARG A 51 11.04 -10.14 5.68
C ARG A 51 9.71 -9.45 5.99
N SER A 52 9.15 -8.70 5.03
CA SER A 52 7.86 -8.00 5.17
C SER A 52 6.64 -8.87 4.81
N ILE A 53 6.87 -10.11 4.36
CA ILE A 53 5.81 -11.03 3.94
C ILE A 53 5.21 -11.70 5.18
N SER A 54 3.98 -11.33 5.51
CA SER A 54 3.18 -11.92 6.60
C SER A 54 1.97 -12.68 6.06
N THR A 55 1.56 -13.73 6.78
CA THR A 55 0.34 -14.50 6.51
C THR A 55 -0.92 -13.70 6.85
N SER A 56 -0.84 -12.78 7.81
CA SER A 56 -1.92 -11.91 8.27
C SER A 56 -1.56 -10.43 8.15
N THR A 57 -2.53 -9.61 7.71
CA THR A 57 -2.35 -8.14 7.64
C THR A 57 -2.63 -7.46 8.97
N THR A 58 -3.45 -8.07 9.83
CA THR A 58 -3.86 -7.55 11.15
C THR A 58 -3.12 -8.20 12.31
N GLY A 59 -2.20 -9.14 12.06
CA GLY A 59 -1.45 -9.83 13.11
C GLY A 59 -2.23 -10.88 13.89
N MET A 60 -3.55 -11.00 13.66
CA MET A 60 -4.33 -12.16 14.12
C MET A 60 -3.96 -13.36 13.26
N THR A 61 -3.36 -14.37 13.89
CA THR A 61 -3.28 -15.74 13.40
C THR A 61 -4.49 -16.49 13.96
N ASP A 62 -5.24 -17.20 13.10
CA ASP A 62 -6.19 -18.23 13.56
C ASP A 62 -5.48 -19.28 14.42
#